data_AF-A0A1M3DBE1-F1
#
_entry.id   AF-A0A1M3DBE1-F1
#
_cell.length_a   1.000
_cell.length_b   1.000
_cell.length_c   1.000
_cell.angle_alpha   90.00
_cell.angle_beta   90.00
_cell.angle_gamma   90.00
#
_symmetry.space_group_name_H-M   'P 1'
#
loop_
_entity.id
_entity.type
_entity.pdbx_description
1 polymer ?
#
loop_
_entity_poly.entity_id
_entity_poly.type
_entity_poly.pdbx_seq_one_letter_code
_entity_poly.pdbx_strand_id
1 'polypeptide(L)'
;MRVACLPEDLPDQAGTDLRFDMYSRSRLAGRGRVGNLVPGRVRRLGLRPSIDAWDFASFAMAVVAADEAVSRERSPDGWTREIALTVAVSSPDFWNSQRGRVTQALRFLSGDIWELHFIGDGAVPTTSDPMRLRNEDIVCLLSGGMDSLIGAIDVVREGRKPLFVSQMAKGDTADQKMFAETIARQSLHLQLNHHARPPGTSERSQRARSIAFLGFGVLAATCLRRHHDGDEVELRIPENGFISQNVPLTPLRTGSLSTRTTHPYFLRLIQETLDAAGLRVRLNNPYVHSTKGEMLSGCTDQALLAQLVNDSTSCGRYSRTGFQHCGRCVPCQVRRGAYLAWGQNDDTTDGYKYGPLGQDDVRHARFDDVRSVAMAIETVRRHGVDELIGGAMNARMLGDVAPYREVVRRGIAELSTLHAHLGVT
;
A
#
# COMPACT_ATOMS: atom_id res chain seq x y z
N MET A 1 -20.82 12.06 -2.97
CA MET A 1 -20.09 13.33 -3.22
C MET A 1 -19.35 13.22 -4.55
N ARG A 2 -19.45 14.24 -5.39
CA ARG A 2 -18.83 14.32 -6.72
C ARG A 2 -17.53 15.13 -6.66
N VAL A 3 -16.42 14.44 -6.86
CA VAL A 3 -15.07 15.00 -6.82
C VAL A 3 -14.51 15.06 -8.24
N ALA A 4 -13.90 16.17 -8.63
CA ALA A 4 -13.20 16.29 -9.91
C ALA A 4 -11.71 16.56 -9.67
N CYS A 5 -10.83 15.76 -10.27
CA CYS A 5 -9.38 15.97 -10.27
C CYS A 5 -8.93 16.34 -11.69
N LEU A 6 -8.62 17.62 -11.89
CA LEU A 6 -8.41 18.21 -13.21
C LEU A 6 -7.12 19.05 -13.23
N PRO A 7 -6.44 19.21 -14.37
CA PRO A 7 -5.51 20.32 -14.59
C PRO A 7 -6.11 21.66 -14.17
N GLU A 8 -5.28 22.58 -13.69
CA GLU A 8 -5.73 23.89 -13.20
C GLU A 8 -6.44 24.73 -14.28
N ASP A 9 -6.00 24.59 -15.54
CA ASP A 9 -6.46 25.31 -16.71
C ASP A 9 -7.78 24.80 -17.30
N LEU A 10 -8.21 23.58 -16.95
CA LEU A 10 -9.52 23.08 -17.38
C LEU A 10 -10.67 23.76 -16.62
N PRO A 11 -11.81 24.05 -17.27
CA PRO A 11 -12.96 24.64 -16.61
C PRO A 11 -13.58 23.69 -15.58
N ASP A 12 -14.33 24.26 -14.63
CA ASP A 12 -15.08 23.48 -13.65
C ASP A 12 -16.16 22.64 -14.36
N GLN A 13 -16.32 21.39 -13.92
CA GLN A 13 -17.32 20.48 -14.48
C GLN A 13 -18.66 20.67 -13.76
N ALA A 14 -19.75 20.77 -14.52
CA ALA A 14 -21.09 20.98 -13.96
C ALA A 14 -21.45 19.89 -12.94
N GLY A 15 -21.99 20.30 -11.79
CA GLY A 15 -22.39 19.38 -10.72
C GLY A 15 -21.24 18.79 -9.91
N THR A 16 -20.02 19.32 -10.02
CA THR A 16 -18.90 18.99 -9.12
C THR A 16 -19.10 19.59 -7.74
N ASP A 17 -19.05 18.77 -6.69
CA ASP A 17 -19.13 19.24 -5.29
C ASP A 17 -17.76 19.74 -4.80
N LEU A 18 -16.68 19.10 -5.24
CA LEU A 18 -15.32 19.43 -4.84
C LEU A 18 -14.32 19.21 -5.97
N ARG A 19 -13.48 20.22 -6.22
CA ARG A 19 -12.41 20.15 -7.20
C ARG A 19 -11.03 20.02 -6.55
N PHE A 20 -10.17 19.24 -7.17
CA PHE A 20 -8.73 19.20 -6.96
C PHE A 20 -7.99 19.61 -8.22
N ASP A 21 -7.04 20.53 -8.07
CA ASP A 21 -6.12 20.89 -9.14
C ASP A 21 -4.92 19.92 -9.13
N MET A 22 -4.78 19.15 -10.21
CA MET A 22 -3.72 18.18 -10.40
C MET A 22 -2.42 18.87 -10.81
N TYR A 23 -1.31 18.42 -10.23
CA TYR A 23 0.05 18.88 -10.52
C TYR A 23 0.30 20.38 -10.29
N SER A 24 -0.67 21.10 -9.70
CA SER A 24 -0.60 22.54 -9.49
C SER A 24 -0.13 22.92 -8.08
N ARG A 25 0.55 24.07 -7.99
CA ARG A 25 0.87 24.76 -6.73
C ARG A 25 -0.16 25.82 -6.36
N SER A 26 -1.22 26.01 -7.14
CA SER A 26 -2.23 27.05 -6.97
C SER A 26 -2.98 26.96 -5.64
N ARG A 27 -3.39 28.09 -5.07
CA ARG A 27 -4.04 28.17 -3.75
C ARG A 27 -5.44 28.76 -3.85
N LEU A 28 -6.15 28.43 -4.92
CA LEU A 28 -7.54 28.86 -5.10
C LEU A 28 -8.40 28.38 -3.93
N ALA A 29 -9.13 29.31 -3.32
CA ALA A 29 -9.99 29.02 -2.19
C ALA A 29 -11.07 28.00 -2.59
N GLY A 30 -11.36 27.03 -1.72
CA GLY A 30 -12.35 25.98 -1.99
C GLY A 30 -11.87 24.86 -2.92
N ARG A 31 -10.65 24.93 -3.48
CA ARG A 31 -10.05 23.86 -4.28
C ARG A 31 -8.98 23.08 -3.51
N GLY A 32 -9.00 21.78 -3.67
CA GLY A 32 -7.94 20.88 -3.22
C GLY A 32 -6.77 20.84 -4.21
N ARG A 33 -5.70 20.16 -3.83
CA ARG A 33 -4.55 19.88 -4.71
C ARG A 33 -4.04 18.47 -4.56
N VAL A 34 -3.44 17.95 -5.62
CA VAL A 34 -2.78 16.64 -5.61
C VAL A 34 -1.65 16.58 -6.64
N GLY A 35 -0.59 15.85 -6.33
CA GLY A 35 0.50 15.49 -7.25
C GLY A 35 1.52 16.59 -7.51
N ASN A 36 1.40 17.78 -6.92
CA ASN A 36 2.18 18.97 -7.28
C ASN A 36 3.72 18.83 -7.25
N LEU A 37 4.26 17.88 -6.49
CA LEU A 37 5.71 17.63 -6.42
C LEU A 37 6.19 16.54 -7.39
N VAL A 38 5.29 15.72 -7.93
CA VAL A 38 5.62 14.55 -8.74
C VAL A 38 6.33 14.96 -10.05
N PRO A 39 5.79 15.87 -10.90
CA PRO A 39 6.44 16.28 -12.15
C PRO A 39 7.86 16.79 -11.95
N GLY A 40 8.06 17.67 -10.97
CA GLY A 40 9.37 18.27 -10.69
C GLY A 40 10.41 17.25 -10.22
N ARG A 41 9.99 16.24 -9.43
CA ARG A 41 10.87 15.17 -8.95
C ARG A 41 11.25 14.21 -10.08
N VAL A 42 10.27 13.79 -10.89
CA VAL A 42 10.47 12.92 -12.06
C VAL A 42 11.43 13.59 -13.05
N ARG A 43 11.17 14.86 -13.41
CA ARG A 43 12.01 15.64 -14.32
C ARG A 43 13.44 15.80 -13.82
N ARG A 44 13.63 16.14 -12.53
CA ARG A 44 14.97 16.31 -11.93
C ARG A 44 15.83 15.04 -12.02
N LEU A 45 15.19 13.88 -12.01
CA LEU A 45 15.87 12.58 -12.12
C LEU A 45 16.07 12.12 -13.57
N GLY A 46 15.63 12.92 -14.56
CA GLY A 46 15.70 12.58 -15.98
C GLY A 46 14.76 11.45 -16.39
N LEU A 47 13.77 11.13 -15.56
CA LEU A 47 12.80 10.06 -15.80
C LEU A 47 11.73 10.55 -16.78
N ARG A 48 11.36 9.70 -17.73
CA ARG A 48 10.31 9.95 -18.72
C ARG A 48 9.36 8.75 -18.79
N PRO A 49 8.31 8.72 -17.95
CA PRO A 49 7.31 7.65 -17.97
C PRO A 49 6.52 7.65 -19.28
N SER A 50 5.90 6.51 -19.63
CA SER A 50 4.91 6.51 -20.72
C SER A 50 3.67 7.32 -20.34
N ILE A 51 2.93 7.78 -21.37
CA ILE A 51 1.69 8.55 -21.17
C ILE A 51 0.67 7.73 -20.37
N ASP A 52 0.48 6.45 -20.70
CA ASP A 52 -0.48 5.60 -20.00
C ASP A 52 -0.08 5.34 -18.54
N ALA A 53 1.22 5.26 -18.24
CA ALA A 53 1.69 5.14 -16.86
C ALA A 53 1.47 6.44 -16.08
N TRP A 54 1.61 7.59 -16.76
CA TRP A 54 1.31 8.89 -16.20
C TRP A 54 -0.19 9.06 -15.92
N ASP A 55 -1.05 8.64 -16.83
CA ASP A 55 -2.50 8.61 -16.63
C ASP A 55 -2.89 7.70 -15.46
N PHE A 56 -2.30 6.49 -15.37
CA PHE A 56 -2.55 5.57 -14.26
C PHE A 56 -2.13 6.19 -12.91
N ALA A 57 -0.96 6.81 -12.85
CA ALA A 57 -0.50 7.50 -11.65
C ALA A 57 -1.40 8.71 -11.29
N SER A 58 -1.88 9.44 -12.30
CA SER A 58 -2.81 10.56 -12.14
C SER A 58 -4.13 10.08 -11.54
N PHE A 59 -4.73 9.04 -12.12
CA PHE A 59 -5.91 8.37 -11.60
C PHE A 59 -5.70 7.88 -10.16
N ALA A 60 -4.58 7.20 -9.89
CA ALA A 60 -4.29 6.68 -8.57
C ALA A 60 -4.18 7.81 -7.51
N MET A 61 -3.56 8.94 -7.86
CA MET A 61 -3.51 10.11 -6.99
C MET A 61 -4.88 10.78 -6.81
N ALA A 62 -5.70 10.85 -7.86
CA ALA A 62 -7.07 11.36 -7.80
C ALA A 62 -7.95 10.54 -6.85
N VAL A 63 -7.79 9.21 -6.86
CA VAL A 63 -8.45 8.30 -5.91
C VAL A 63 -8.05 8.66 -4.47
N VAL A 64 -6.75 8.89 -4.20
CA VAL A 64 -6.30 9.29 -2.86
C VAL A 64 -6.85 10.66 -2.46
N ALA A 65 -6.93 11.61 -3.40
CA ALA A 65 -7.51 12.93 -3.15
C ALA A 65 -8.99 12.82 -2.75
N ALA A 66 -9.78 12.00 -3.46
CA ALA A 66 -11.17 11.75 -3.11
C ALA A 66 -11.32 10.99 -1.78
N ASP A 67 -10.48 9.99 -1.54
CA ASP A 67 -10.44 9.21 -0.29
C ASP A 67 -10.14 10.08 0.93
N GLU A 68 -9.27 11.09 0.79
CA GLU A 68 -8.96 12.05 1.85
C GLU A 68 -9.99 13.19 1.98
N ALA A 69 -10.85 13.40 0.99
CA ALA A 69 -11.83 14.49 0.98
C ALA A 69 -13.23 14.09 1.46
N VAL A 70 -13.68 12.89 1.09
CA VAL A 70 -15.04 12.44 1.38
C VAL A 70 -15.07 11.81 2.77
N SER A 71 -15.76 12.47 3.71
CA SER A 71 -15.91 12.02 5.10
C SER A 71 -16.81 10.79 5.21
N ARG A 72 -16.40 9.81 6.03
CA ARG A 72 -17.23 8.63 6.37
C ARG A 72 -18.34 8.97 7.33
N GLU A 73 -18.09 9.84 8.31
CA GLU A 73 -19.06 10.22 9.35
C GLU A 73 -20.34 10.86 8.77
N ARG A 74 -20.28 11.38 7.54
CA ARG A 74 -21.40 12.01 6.84
C ARG A 74 -22.16 11.06 5.90
N SER A 75 -21.76 9.80 5.82
CA SER A 75 -22.47 8.80 5.01
C SER A 75 -23.72 8.27 5.73
N PRO A 76 -24.73 7.74 5.02
CA PRO A 76 -26.00 7.32 5.61
C PRO A 76 -25.87 6.28 6.74
N ASP A 77 -24.91 5.36 6.62
CA ASP A 77 -24.58 4.34 7.63
C ASP A 77 -23.42 4.76 8.55
N GLY A 78 -22.91 5.99 8.40
CA GLY A 78 -21.74 6.51 9.10
C GLY A 78 -20.42 5.84 8.70
N TRP A 79 -20.39 5.04 7.64
CA TRP A 79 -19.22 4.27 7.23
C TRP A 79 -18.94 4.24 5.73
N THR A 80 -19.91 3.83 4.91
CA THR A 80 -19.77 3.50 3.49
C THR A 80 -20.01 4.75 2.64
N ARG A 81 -18.95 5.23 1.98
CA ARG A 81 -19.07 6.46 1.19
C ARG A 81 -19.55 6.17 -0.22
N GLU A 82 -20.29 7.11 -0.78
CA GLU A 82 -20.59 7.19 -2.20
C GLU A 82 -19.72 8.28 -2.83
N ILE A 83 -18.78 7.86 -3.68
CA ILE A 83 -17.76 8.71 -4.29
C ILE A 83 -17.92 8.62 -5.81
N ALA A 84 -18.33 9.74 -6.42
CA ALA A 84 -18.25 9.91 -7.86
C ALA A 84 -16.97 10.71 -8.16
N LEU A 85 -16.06 10.16 -8.95
CA LEU A 85 -14.76 10.75 -9.24
C LEU A 85 -14.61 10.97 -10.75
N THR A 86 -14.46 12.23 -11.13
CA THR A 86 -14.05 12.64 -12.48
C THR A 86 -12.55 12.89 -12.52
N VAL A 87 -11.85 12.30 -13.48
CA VAL A 87 -10.39 12.46 -13.65
C VAL A 87 -10.07 12.83 -15.09
N ALA A 88 -9.26 13.87 -15.28
CA ALA A 88 -8.68 14.18 -16.58
C ALA A 88 -7.46 13.28 -16.86
N VAL A 89 -7.45 12.65 -18.03
CA VAL A 89 -6.43 11.72 -18.51
C VAL A 89 -6.14 12.01 -19.99
N SER A 90 -5.00 11.52 -20.48
CA SER A 90 -4.58 11.71 -21.87
C SER A 90 -5.37 10.81 -22.81
N SER A 91 -5.68 9.58 -22.37
CA SER A 91 -6.36 8.55 -23.18
C SER A 91 -7.77 8.21 -22.62
N PRO A 92 -8.74 9.15 -22.64
CA PRO A 92 -10.03 8.97 -21.96
C PRO A 92 -10.84 7.77 -22.48
N ASP A 93 -10.84 7.50 -23.79
CA ASP A 93 -11.57 6.37 -24.37
C ASP A 93 -11.07 5.04 -23.82
N PHE A 94 -9.75 4.89 -23.70
CA PHE A 94 -9.13 3.73 -23.08
C PHE A 94 -9.56 3.60 -21.61
N TRP A 95 -9.37 4.63 -20.79
CA TRP A 95 -9.70 4.55 -19.36
C TRP A 95 -11.19 4.34 -19.10
N ASN A 96 -12.05 4.88 -19.96
CA ASN A 96 -13.49 4.61 -19.92
C ASN A 96 -13.84 3.17 -20.28
N SER A 97 -13.11 2.55 -21.22
CA SER A 97 -13.28 1.11 -21.51
C SER A 97 -12.87 0.22 -20.31
N GLN A 98 -11.95 0.67 -19.48
CA GLN A 98 -11.50 -0.05 -18.28
C GLN A 98 -12.29 0.29 -17.00
N ARG A 99 -13.21 1.27 -17.07
CA ARG A 99 -13.96 1.83 -15.94
C ARG A 99 -14.55 0.78 -15.01
N GLY A 100 -15.23 -0.23 -15.57
CA GLY A 100 -15.86 -1.29 -14.77
C GLY A 100 -14.85 -2.05 -13.89
N ARG A 101 -13.68 -2.40 -14.45
CA ARG A 101 -12.64 -3.14 -13.72
C ARG A 101 -12.01 -2.30 -12.62
N VAL A 102 -11.62 -1.07 -12.92
CA VAL A 102 -11.01 -0.19 -11.91
C VAL A 102 -12.00 0.21 -10.81
N THR A 103 -13.29 0.40 -11.13
CA THR A 103 -14.34 0.57 -10.12
C THR A 103 -14.46 -0.64 -9.21
N GLN A 104 -14.43 -1.85 -9.77
CA GLN A 104 -14.47 -3.09 -8.98
C GLN A 104 -13.26 -3.22 -8.05
N ALA A 105 -12.06 -2.86 -8.52
CA ALA A 105 -10.84 -2.87 -7.73
C ALA A 105 -10.93 -1.90 -6.54
N LEU A 106 -11.40 -0.66 -6.77
CA LEU A 106 -11.57 0.34 -5.71
C LEU A 106 -12.63 -0.04 -4.69
N ARG A 107 -13.78 -0.59 -5.13
CA ARG A 107 -14.82 -1.12 -4.23
C ARG A 107 -14.25 -2.21 -3.31
N PHE A 108 -13.46 -3.12 -3.86
CA PHE A 108 -12.84 -4.18 -3.07
C PHE A 108 -11.80 -3.66 -2.08
N LEU A 109 -10.97 -2.68 -2.52
CA LEU A 109 -9.90 -2.10 -1.73
C LEU A 109 -10.41 -1.27 -0.55
N SER A 110 -11.39 -0.38 -0.78
CA SER A 110 -11.82 0.61 0.21
C SER A 110 -13.14 0.28 0.90
N GLY A 111 -13.94 -0.63 0.33
CA GLY A 111 -15.30 -0.94 0.76
C GLY A 111 -16.31 0.19 0.54
N ASP A 112 -15.98 1.19 -0.28
CA ASP A 112 -16.87 2.30 -0.64
C ASP A 112 -17.53 2.07 -2.00
N ILE A 113 -18.58 2.82 -2.29
CA ILE A 113 -19.26 2.82 -3.58
C ILE A 113 -18.58 3.87 -4.47
N TRP A 114 -17.98 3.40 -5.56
CA TRP A 114 -17.31 4.24 -6.55
C TRP A 114 -18.10 4.34 -7.85
N GLU A 115 -18.14 5.54 -8.41
CA GLU A 115 -18.52 5.87 -9.78
C GLU A 115 -17.36 6.67 -10.40
N LEU A 116 -16.90 6.27 -11.58
CA LEU A 116 -15.70 6.86 -12.21
C LEU A 116 -16.03 7.42 -13.59
N HIS A 117 -15.53 8.61 -13.87
CA HIS A 117 -15.64 9.26 -15.18
C HIS A 117 -14.27 9.76 -15.63
N PHE A 118 -13.79 9.31 -16.78
CA PHE A 118 -12.52 9.78 -17.36
C PHE A 118 -12.81 10.77 -18.49
N ILE A 119 -12.18 11.93 -18.44
CA ILE A 119 -12.29 12.97 -19.47
C ILE A 119 -10.91 13.27 -20.06
N GLY A 120 -10.88 13.92 -21.22
CA GLY A 120 -9.63 14.27 -21.91
C GLY A 120 -8.82 15.36 -21.21
N ASP A 121 -7.76 15.79 -21.91
CA ASP A 121 -6.88 16.90 -21.51
C ASP A 121 -6.14 16.65 -20.19
N GLY A 122 -5.76 15.40 -19.91
CA GLY A 122 -4.90 15.06 -18.78
C GLY A 122 -3.57 15.84 -18.81
N ALA A 123 -3.14 16.32 -17.64
CA ALA A 123 -1.88 17.07 -17.51
C ALA A 123 -0.67 16.12 -17.59
N VAL A 124 0.01 16.11 -18.74
CA VAL A 124 1.29 15.42 -18.95
C VAL A 124 2.42 16.44 -18.94
N PRO A 125 3.46 16.28 -18.10
CA PRO A 125 4.60 17.18 -18.11
C PRO A 125 5.34 17.13 -19.46
N THR A 126 5.28 18.21 -20.22
CA THR A 126 6.14 18.41 -21.39
C THR A 126 7.55 18.79 -20.93
N THR A 127 8.59 18.10 -21.41
CA THR A 127 9.99 18.50 -21.18
C THR A 127 10.86 18.26 -22.41
N SER A 128 11.77 19.21 -22.67
CA SER A 128 12.86 19.09 -23.63
C SER A 128 14.13 18.47 -23.02
N ASP A 129 14.16 18.20 -21.71
CA ASP A 129 15.36 17.70 -21.01
C ASP A 129 15.75 16.29 -21.47
N PRO A 130 17.02 15.99 -21.74
CA PRO A 130 17.42 14.69 -22.29
C PRO A 130 16.91 13.52 -21.43
N MET A 131 16.35 12.51 -22.09
CA MET A 131 15.88 11.29 -21.44
C MET A 131 17.05 10.52 -20.84
N ARG A 132 16.97 10.15 -19.56
CA ARG A 132 17.93 9.26 -18.92
C ARG A 132 17.29 7.89 -18.68
N LEU A 133 17.44 7.00 -19.65
CA LEU A 133 17.04 5.61 -19.47
C LEU A 133 17.84 4.97 -18.33
N ARG A 134 17.10 4.35 -17.42
CA ARG A 134 17.63 3.66 -16.25
C ARG A 134 18.01 2.22 -16.60
N ASN A 135 19.16 1.75 -16.11
CA ASN A 135 19.69 0.42 -16.41
C ASN A 135 19.28 -0.62 -15.35
N GLU A 136 18.59 -0.18 -14.30
CA GLU A 136 17.85 -1.05 -13.39
C GLU A 136 16.89 -1.96 -14.19
N ASP A 137 16.70 -3.19 -13.72
CA ASP A 137 16.01 -4.26 -14.46
C ASP A 137 14.73 -4.75 -13.77
N ILE A 138 14.41 -4.16 -12.61
CA ILE A 138 13.21 -4.41 -11.81
C ILE A 138 12.86 -3.14 -11.03
N VAL A 139 11.58 -2.94 -10.72
CA VAL A 139 11.15 -1.95 -9.72
C VAL A 139 10.77 -2.67 -8.44
N CYS A 140 11.27 -2.21 -7.30
CA CYS A 140 10.91 -2.76 -5.99
C CYS A 140 10.32 -1.67 -5.10
N LEU A 141 9.12 -1.90 -4.59
CA LEU A 141 8.49 -1.00 -3.62
C LEU A 141 9.19 -1.09 -2.27
N LEU A 142 9.58 0.07 -1.72
CA LEU A 142 10.26 0.22 -0.44
C LEU A 142 9.47 1.19 0.44
N SER A 143 8.59 0.69 1.30
CA SER A 143 7.73 1.55 2.14
C SER A 143 8.43 2.05 3.40
N GLY A 144 9.57 1.47 3.76
CA GLY A 144 10.21 1.65 5.07
C GLY A 144 9.71 0.64 6.12
N GLY A 145 8.76 -0.22 5.74
CA GLY A 145 8.32 -1.32 6.59
C GLY A 145 9.14 -2.59 6.42
N MET A 146 9.08 -3.44 7.45
CA MET A 146 9.83 -4.71 7.56
C MET A 146 9.76 -5.56 6.28
N ASP A 147 8.58 -5.74 5.70
CA ASP A 147 8.39 -6.63 4.55
C ASP A 147 9.06 -6.06 3.30
N SER A 148 8.94 -4.76 3.10
CA SER A 148 9.60 -4.05 2.00
C SER A 148 11.11 -4.00 2.15
N LEU A 149 11.61 -3.99 3.39
CA LEU A 149 13.04 -4.11 3.69
C LEU A 149 13.55 -5.50 3.29
N ILE A 150 12.87 -6.57 3.71
CA ILE A 150 13.22 -7.96 3.35
C ILE A 150 13.21 -8.13 1.83
N GLY A 151 12.15 -7.67 1.16
CA GLY A 151 12.06 -7.76 -0.29
C GLY A 151 13.12 -6.95 -1.05
N ALA A 152 13.56 -5.82 -0.49
CA ALA A 152 14.65 -5.03 -1.04
C ALA A 152 16.02 -5.71 -0.89
N ILE A 153 16.24 -6.41 0.23
CA ILE A 153 17.44 -7.23 0.44
C ILE A 153 17.44 -8.41 -0.55
N ASP A 154 16.35 -9.17 -0.58
CA ASP A 154 16.24 -10.38 -1.39
C ASP A 154 16.39 -10.09 -2.89
N VAL A 155 15.79 -9.02 -3.41
CA VAL A 155 15.92 -8.67 -4.84
C VAL A 155 17.37 -8.41 -5.25
N VAL A 156 18.20 -7.83 -4.38
CA VAL A 156 19.63 -7.62 -4.66
C VAL A 156 20.41 -8.93 -4.55
N ARG A 157 20.05 -9.79 -3.59
CA ARG A 157 20.66 -11.11 -3.41
C ARG A 157 20.30 -12.10 -4.52
N GLU A 158 19.16 -11.92 -5.19
CA GLU A 158 18.81 -12.57 -6.46
C GLU A 158 19.69 -12.10 -7.65
N GLY A 159 20.60 -11.15 -7.44
CA GLY A 159 21.47 -10.60 -8.49
C GLY A 159 20.79 -9.56 -9.39
N ARG A 160 19.59 -9.09 -9.02
CA ARG A 160 18.86 -8.04 -9.75
C ARG A 160 19.35 -6.65 -9.36
N LYS A 161 19.04 -5.65 -10.18
CA LYS A 161 19.38 -4.24 -9.97
C LYS A 161 18.08 -3.43 -9.84
N PRO A 162 17.54 -3.28 -8.62
CA PRO A 162 16.25 -2.64 -8.43
C PRO A 162 16.33 -1.12 -8.58
N LEU A 163 15.30 -0.52 -9.17
CA LEU A 163 14.93 0.86 -8.90
C LEU A 163 13.98 0.84 -7.70
N PHE A 164 14.39 1.45 -6.58
CA PHE A 164 13.56 1.51 -5.39
C PHE A 164 12.54 2.64 -5.49
N VAL A 165 11.27 2.36 -5.23
CA VAL A 165 10.21 3.38 -5.20
C VAL A 165 9.63 3.44 -3.80
N SER A 166 9.52 4.65 -3.25
CA SER A 166 8.87 4.89 -1.96
C SER A 166 7.83 5.99 -2.06
N GLN A 167 6.70 5.76 -1.40
CA GLN A 167 5.79 6.84 -1.04
C GLN A 167 6.27 7.47 0.28
N MET A 168 6.57 8.77 0.26
CA MET A 168 7.00 9.50 1.45
C MET A 168 5.85 9.57 2.47
N ALA A 169 6.07 8.98 3.62
CA ALA A 169 5.23 9.11 4.80
C ALA A 169 6.00 9.82 5.92
N LYS A 170 5.29 10.55 6.78
CA LYS A 170 5.91 11.14 7.98
C LYS A 170 6.35 10.00 8.91
N GLY A 171 7.59 10.00 9.34
CA GLY A 171 8.19 8.93 10.14
C GLY A 171 9.22 8.15 9.32
N ASP A 172 8.82 7.58 8.19
CA ASP A 172 9.63 6.56 7.50
C ASP A 172 10.54 7.11 6.38
N THR A 173 10.44 8.40 6.04
CA THR A 173 11.14 8.96 4.87
C THR A 173 12.67 8.88 4.97
N ALA A 174 13.22 8.98 6.18
CA ALA A 174 14.66 8.85 6.43
C ALA A 174 15.10 7.38 6.33
N ASP A 175 14.36 6.48 6.96
CA ASP A 175 14.65 5.04 6.96
C ASP A 175 14.56 4.46 5.55
N GLN A 176 13.57 4.88 4.75
CA GLN A 176 13.47 4.52 3.34
C GLN A 176 14.76 4.84 2.56
N LYS A 177 15.38 6.01 2.80
CA LYS A 177 16.63 6.39 2.13
C LYS A 177 17.79 5.58 2.68
N MET A 178 17.88 5.45 4.00
CA MET A 178 18.92 4.68 4.67
C MET A 178 18.93 3.24 4.19
N PHE A 179 17.76 2.59 4.09
CA PHE A 179 17.63 1.25 3.53
C PHE A 179 18.07 1.20 2.07
N ALA A 180 17.58 2.08 1.20
CA ALA A 180 17.98 2.09 -0.20
C ALA A 180 19.49 2.29 -0.39
N GLU A 181 20.09 3.23 0.35
CA GLU A 181 21.52 3.56 0.30
C GLU A 181 22.39 2.41 0.83
N THR A 182 21.95 1.73 1.90
CA THR A 182 22.68 0.60 2.50
C THR A 182 22.58 -0.66 1.66
N ILE A 183 21.39 -0.96 1.12
CA ILE A 183 21.12 -2.19 0.37
C ILE A 183 21.68 -2.12 -1.05
N ALA A 184 21.44 -1.01 -1.77
CA ALA A 184 21.96 -0.83 -3.14
C ALA A 184 22.26 0.64 -3.45
N ARG A 185 23.37 1.15 -2.91
CA ARG A 185 23.85 2.53 -3.12
C ARG A 185 23.88 3.03 -4.56
N GLN A 186 24.06 2.13 -5.54
CA GLN A 186 24.13 2.47 -6.96
C GLN A 186 22.76 2.57 -7.63
N SER A 187 21.73 1.99 -7.02
CA SER A 187 20.35 2.02 -7.51
C SER A 187 19.72 3.39 -7.31
N LEU A 188 18.87 3.80 -8.25
CA LEU A 188 18.05 4.98 -8.04
C LEU A 188 16.98 4.69 -6.99
N HIS A 189 16.85 5.61 -6.03
CA HIS A 189 15.74 5.66 -5.08
C HIS A 189 14.78 6.80 -5.41
N LEU A 190 13.60 6.45 -5.93
CA LEU A 190 12.53 7.38 -6.27
C LEU A 190 11.55 7.53 -5.10
N GLN A 191 11.70 8.62 -4.35
CA GLN A 191 10.72 9.02 -3.34
C GLN A 191 9.71 10.03 -3.91
N LEU A 192 8.42 9.67 -3.86
CA LEU A 192 7.30 10.49 -4.32
C LEU A 192 6.26 10.68 -3.21
N ASN A 193 5.43 11.72 -3.34
CA ASN A 193 4.31 11.96 -2.43
C ASN A 193 3.14 12.48 -3.26
N HIS A 194 1.97 11.85 -3.12
CA HIS A 194 0.75 12.31 -3.78
C HIS A 194 0.35 13.71 -3.32
N HIS A 195 0.78 14.15 -2.14
CA HIS A 195 0.56 15.48 -1.57
C HIS A 195 -0.90 15.95 -1.75
N ALA A 196 -1.83 15.03 -1.51
CA ALA A 196 -3.26 15.31 -1.53
C ALA A 196 -3.58 16.27 -0.38
N ARG A 197 -4.27 17.35 -0.71
CA ARG A 197 -4.63 18.41 0.23
C ARG A 197 -6.08 18.80 -0.05
N PRO A 198 -7.07 18.17 0.59
CA PRO A 198 -8.45 18.65 0.52
C PRO A 198 -8.54 20.07 1.10
N PRO A 199 -9.48 20.91 0.63
CA PRO A 199 -9.70 22.25 1.17
C PRO A 199 -10.38 22.24 2.55
N GLY A 200 -10.94 21.10 2.96
CA GLY A 200 -11.58 20.89 4.26
C GLY A 200 -10.86 19.88 5.14
N THR A 201 -11.56 19.41 6.18
CA THR A 201 -11.05 18.37 7.08
C THR A 201 -10.76 17.09 6.30
N SER A 202 -9.53 16.59 6.45
CA SER A 202 -9.10 15.36 5.80
C SER A 202 -9.68 14.13 6.51
N GLU A 203 -10.26 13.23 5.73
CA GLU A 203 -10.66 11.89 6.15
C GLU A 203 -9.41 11.04 6.41
N ARG A 204 -9.29 10.50 7.64
CA ARG A 204 -8.04 9.90 8.14
C ARG A 204 -7.93 8.39 7.93
N SER A 205 -8.96 7.74 7.38
CA SER A 205 -8.95 6.29 7.15
C SER A 205 -8.05 5.86 5.98
N GLN A 206 -7.93 6.69 4.93
CA GLN A 206 -6.92 6.55 3.85
C GLN A 206 -6.83 5.14 3.23
N ARG A 207 -7.98 4.50 3.01
CA ARG A 207 -8.10 3.08 2.64
C ARG A 207 -7.70 2.77 1.20
N ALA A 208 -7.76 3.78 0.33
CA ALA A 208 -7.37 3.64 -1.06
C ALA A 208 -5.93 4.14 -1.32
N ARG A 209 -5.22 4.60 -0.29
CA ARG A 209 -3.87 5.20 -0.42
C ARG A 209 -2.89 4.34 -1.23
N SER A 210 -2.95 3.02 -1.07
CA SER A 210 -1.97 2.11 -1.66
C SER A 210 -1.99 2.08 -3.18
N ILE A 211 -3.09 2.46 -3.84
CA ILE A 211 -3.12 2.53 -5.30
C ILE A 211 -2.14 3.58 -5.83
N ALA A 212 -1.91 4.69 -5.11
CA ALA A 212 -0.91 5.68 -5.50
C ALA A 212 0.51 5.11 -5.44
N PHE A 213 0.78 4.22 -4.48
CA PHE A 213 2.08 3.58 -4.37
C PHE A 213 2.34 2.62 -5.56
N LEU A 214 1.31 1.86 -5.97
CA LEU A 214 1.35 1.07 -7.20
C LEU A 214 1.54 1.97 -8.43
N GLY A 215 0.80 3.08 -8.51
CA GLY A 215 0.91 4.06 -9.59
C GLY A 215 2.33 4.61 -9.73
N PHE A 216 3.01 4.92 -8.61
CA PHE A 216 4.42 5.33 -8.63
C PHE A 216 5.36 4.22 -9.08
N GLY A 217 5.09 2.96 -8.71
CA GLY A 217 5.84 1.81 -9.18
C GLY A 217 5.74 1.61 -10.69
N VAL A 218 4.51 1.66 -11.23
CA VAL A 218 4.23 1.57 -12.68
C VAL A 218 4.90 2.73 -13.44
N LEU A 219 4.78 3.96 -12.91
CA LEU A 219 5.46 5.14 -13.45
C LEU A 219 6.97 4.92 -13.54
N ALA A 220 7.59 4.39 -12.49
CA ALA A 220 9.03 4.11 -12.49
C ALA A 220 9.43 2.98 -13.45
N ALA A 221 8.61 1.93 -13.56
CA ALA A 221 8.88 0.77 -14.40
C ALA A 221 8.97 1.17 -15.88
N THR A 222 8.09 2.07 -16.32
CA THR A 222 8.09 2.55 -17.71
C THR A 222 9.26 3.48 -18.06
N CYS A 223 10.05 3.91 -17.07
CA CYS A 223 11.28 4.70 -17.26
C CYS A 223 12.54 3.85 -17.46
N LEU A 224 12.45 2.52 -17.32
CA LEU A 224 13.60 1.63 -17.44
C LEU A 224 13.94 1.37 -18.92
N ARG A 225 15.24 1.21 -19.21
CA ARG A 225 15.73 0.80 -20.54
C ARG A 225 15.07 -0.50 -21.00
N ARG A 226 14.95 -1.47 -20.09
CA ARG A 226 14.27 -2.75 -20.34
C ARG A 226 12.85 -2.55 -20.89
N HIS A 227 12.04 -1.70 -20.27
CA HIS A 227 10.71 -1.37 -20.78
C HIS A 227 10.79 -0.65 -22.13
N HIS A 228 11.70 0.31 -22.30
CA HIS A 228 11.89 1.00 -23.58
C HIS A 228 12.23 0.04 -24.73
N ASP A 229 13.02 -1.00 -24.46
CA ASP A 229 13.51 -1.95 -25.47
C ASP A 229 12.48 -3.04 -25.85
N GLY A 230 11.27 -3.00 -25.29
CA GLY A 230 10.19 -3.95 -25.64
C GLY A 230 9.88 -5.00 -24.58
N ASP A 231 10.70 -5.13 -23.53
CA ASP A 231 10.50 -6.14 -22.50
C ASP A 231 9.48 -5.76 -21.42
N GLU A 232 8.94 -6.79 -20.77
CA GLU A 232 8.18 -6.65 -19.53
C GLU A 232 9.11 -6.35 -18.34
N VAL A 233 8.66 -5.43 -17.47
CA VAL A 233 9.33 -5.08 -16.20
C VAL A 233 8.52 -5.61 -15.02
N GLU A 234 9.18 -6.32 -14.12
CA GLU A 234 8.57 -6.71 -12.85
C GLU A 234 8.47 -5.50 -11.91
N LEU A 235 7.29 -5.31 -11.32
CA LEU A 235 7.06 -4.44 -10.17
C LEU A 235 6.85 -5.32 -8.94
N ARG A 236 7.89 -5.42 -8.13
CA ARG A 236 7.88 -6.21 -6.91
C ARG A 236 7.22 -5.45 -5.76
N ILE A 237 6.28 -6.11 -5.11
CA ILE A 237 5.44 -5.60 -4.02
C ILE A 237 5.63 -6.52 -2.80
N PRO A 238 6.69 -6.33 -2.00
CA PRO A 238 6.92 -7.18 -0.84
C PRO A 238 5.88 -6.93 0.26
N GLU A 239 5.03 -7.92 0.55
CA GLU A 239 4.13 -7.90 1.71
C GLU A 239 3.78 -9.34 2.09
N ASN A 240 3.83 -9.66 3.39
CA ASN A 240 3.50 -10.99 3.90
C ASN A 240 2.05 -11.40 3.53
N GLY A 241 1.85 -12.68 3.28
CA GLY A 241 0.57 -13.27 2.91
C GLY A 241 -0.49 -13.10 3.99
N PHE A 242 -0.12 -13.17 5.27
CA PHE A 242 -1.08 -13.09 6.39
C PHE A 242 -1.85 -11.76 6.40
N ILE A 243 -1.12 -10.64 6.37
CA ILE A 243 -1.70 -9.30 6.28
C ILE A 243 -2.28 -9.03 4.89
N SER A 244 -1.73 -9.62 3.82
CA SER A 244 -2.29 -9.47 2.46
C SER A 244 -3.70 -10.06 2.33
N GLN A 245 -3.95 -11.24 2.92
CA GLN A 245 -5.28 -11.88 2.94
C GLN A 245 -6.26 -11.12 3.82
N ASN A 246 -5.77 -10.60 4.95
CA ASN A 246 -6.51 -9.70 5.81
C ASN A 246 -7.86 -10.29 6.27
N VAL A 247 -7.82 -11.54 6.76
CA VAL A 247 -8.98 -12.24 7.29
C VAL A 247 -9.51 -11.50 8.54
N PRO A 248 -10.82 -11.25 8.65
CA PRO A 248 -11.40 -10.64 9.85
C PRO A 248 -11.06 -11.44 11.11
N LEU A 249 -10.43 -10.80 12.08
CA LEU A 249 -10.07 -11.45 13.36
C LEU A 249 -11.28 -11.72 14.25
N THR A 250 -12.38 -11.00 14.03
CA THR A 250 -13.67 -11.21 14.69
C THR A 250 -14.80 -10.95 13.70
N PRO A 251 -16.02 -11.47 13.95
CA PRO A 251 -17.19 -11.20 13.09
C PRO A 251 -17.51 -9.69 12.98
N LEU A 252 -17.16 -8.89 13.99
CA LEU A 252 -17.39 -7.43 13.98
C LEU A 252 -16.31 -6.65 13.21
N ARG A 253 -15.22 -7.31 12.77
CA ARG A 253 -14.15 -6.72 11.95
C ARG A 253 -14.30 -6.99 10.45
N THR A 254 -15.49 -7.37 10.01
CA THR A 254 -15.79 -7.55 8.59
C THR A 254 -15.81 -6.23 7.83
N GLY A 255 -15.45 -6.27 6.55
CA GLY A 255 -15.51 -5.10 5.66
C GLY A 255 -14.21 -4.30 5.62
N SER A 256 -14.31 -2.97 5.55
CA SER A 256 -13.20 -2.06 5.28
C SER A 256 -12.41 -1.64 6.51
N LEU A 257 -12.62 -2.29 7.67
CA LEU A 257 -11.83 -2.06 8.90
C LEU A 257 -10.35 -2.41 8.75
N SER A 258 -9.99 -3.13 7.69
CA SER A 258 -8.61 -3.52 7.41
C SER A 258 -8.30 -3.36 5.91
N THR A 259 -7.08 -2.91 5.58
CA THR A 259 -6.66 -2.56 4.21
C THR A 259 -6.31 -3.80 3.38
N ARG A 260 -6.86 -3.93 2.17
CA ARG A 260 -6.61 -5.06 1.24
C ARG A 260 -5.60 -4.72 0.14
N THR A 261 -4.55 -4.00 0.50
CA THR A 261 -3.58 -3.35 -0.40
C THR A 261 -2.86 -4.31 -1.35
N THR A 262 -2.51 -5.51 -0.88
CA THR A 262 -1.76 -6.53 -1.64
C THR A 262 -2.56 -7.82 -1.79
N HIS A 263 -3.88 -7.75 -1.56
CA HIS A 263 -4.74 -8.91 -1.71
C HIS A 263 -4.72 -9.40 -3.16
N PRO A 264 -4.57 -10.72 -3.43
CA PRO A 264 -4.35 -11.23 -4.78
C PRO A 264 -5.44 -10.84 -5.78
N TYR A 265 -6.71 -10.86 -5.35
CA TYR A 265 -7.83 -10.40 -6.17
C TYR A 265 -7.70 -8.93 -6.61
N PHE A 266 -7.29 -8.04 -5.70
CA PHE A 266 -7.09 -6.63 -6.03
C PHE A 266 -5.94 -6.47 -7.02
N LEU A 267 -4.79 -7.09 -6.72
CA LEU A 267 -3.62 -7.04 -7.60
C LEU A 267 -3.92 -7.61 -8.98
N ARG A 268 -4.75 -8.66 -9.09
CA ARG A 268 -5.20 -9.20 -10.39
C ARG A 268 -6.02 -8.20 -11.18
N LEU A 269 -6.98 -7.51 -10.57
CA LEU A 269 -7.77 -6.48 -11.26
C LEU A 269 -6.90 -5.31 -11.74
N ILE A 270 -5.88 -4.94 -10.95
CA ILE A 270 -4.90 -3.93 -11.39
C ILE A 270 -4.04 -4.49 -12.52
N GLN A 271 -3.49 -5.71 -12.40
CA GLN A 271 -2.69 -6.35 -13.45
C GLN A 271 -3.43 -6.38 -14.79
N GLU A 272 -4.67 -6.87 -14.81
CA GLU A 272 -5.49 -6.92 -16.03
C GLU A 272 -5.72 -5.51 -16.64
N THR A 273 -5.75 -4.46 -15.81
CA THR A 273 -5.83 -3.07 -16.29
C THR A 273 -4.51 -2.62 -16.91
N LEU A 274 -3.37 -2.98 -16.31
CA LEU A 274 -2.03 -2.67 -16.84
C LEU A 274 -1.77 -3.42 -18.16
N ASP A 275 -2.20 -4.67 -18.24
CA ASP A 275 -2.11 -5.50 -19.45
C ASP A 275 -2.93 -4.90 -20.58
N ALA A 276 -4.18 -4.51 -20.31
CA ALA A 276 -5.04 -3.85 -21.29
C ALA A 276 -4.47 -2.51 -21.77
N ALA A 277 -3.73 -1.79 -20.92
CA ALA A 277 -3.03 -0.56 -21.27
C ALA A 277 -1.74 -0.78 -22.06
N GLY A 278 -1.31 -2.03 -22.26
CA GLY A 278 -0.04 -2.34 -22.93
C GLY A 278 1.19 -1.87 -22.15
N LEU A 279 1.07 -1.68 -20.82
CA LEU A 279 2.13 -1.10 -20.00
C LEU A 279 3.33 -2.02 -19.79
N ARG A 280 3.18 -3.34 -20.04
CA ARG A 280 4.25 -4.34 -19.88
C ARG A 280 4.91 -4.26 -18.50
N VAL A 281 4.08 -4.11 -17.45
CA VAL A 281 4.49 -4.13 -16.05
C VAL A 281 3.78 -5.29 -15.35
N ARG A 282 4.56 -6.22 -14.79
CA ARG A 282 4.04 -7.37 -14.04
C ARG A 282 4.16 -7.16 -12.54
N LEU A 283 3.01 -7.07 -11.88
CA LEU A 283 2.91 -7.04 -10.43
C LEU A 283 3.30 -8.40 -9.86
N ASN A 284 4.23 -8.42 -8.90
CA ASN A 284 4.65 -9.65 -8.24
C ASN A 284 4.80 -9.43 -6.74
N ASN A 285 4.09 -10.21 -5.93
CA ASN A 285 4.34 -10.32 -4.49
C ASN A 285 4.87 -11.74 -4.20
N PRO A 286 6.19 -11.93 -4.05
CA PRO A 286 6.76 -13.25 -3.83
C PRO A 286 6.39 -13.84 -2.45
N TYR A 287 5.94 -13.03 -1.51
CA TYR A 287 5.64 -13.44 -0.13
C TYR A 287 4.14 -13.66 0.13
N VAL A 288 3.35 -13.75 -0.94
CA VAL A 288 1.89 -13.95 -0.84
C VAL A 288 1.52 -15.24 -0.09
N HIS A 289 2.43 -16.22 -0.04
CA HIS A 289 2.28 -17.49 0.68
C HIS A 289 3.19 -17.61 1.93
N SER A 290 3.70 -16.49 2.45
CA SER A 290 4.60 -16.46 3.60
C SER A 290 4.01 -15.67 4.76
N THR A 291 4.20 -16.14 5.99
CA THR A 291 4.00 -15.31 7.19
C THR A 291 5.15 -14.30 7.33
N LYS A 292 4.98 -13.30 8.21
CA LYS A 292 6.05 -12.33 8.48
C LYS A 292 7.24 -12.99 9.19
N GLY A 293 7.01 -13.99 10.07
CA GLY A 293 8.08 -14.78 10.67
C GLY A 293 8.85 -15.63 9.66
N GLU A 294 8.14 -16.23 8.69
CA GLU A 294 8.76 -16.93 7.56
C GLU A 294 9.58 -16.00 6.69
N MET A 295 9.13 -14.76 6.45
CA MET A 295 9.92 -13.75 5.72
C MET A 295 11.21 -13.37 6.45
N LEU A 296 11.16 -13.15 7.77
CA LEU A 296 12.37 -12.83 8.55
C LEU A 296 13.37 -13.98 8.51
N SER A 297 12.89 -15.20 8.78
CA SER A 297 13.73 -16.40 8.80
C SER A 297 14.27 -16.77 7.42
N GLY A 298 13.49 -16.50 6.38
CA GLY A 298 13.82 -16.82 4.98
C GLY A 298 14.60 -15.72 4.25
N CYS A 299 14.82 -14.55 4.86
CA CYS A 299 15.58 -13.48 4.25
C CYS A 299 17.00 -13.96 3.88
N THR A 300 17.40 -13.68 2.65
CA THR A 300 18.63 -14.22 2.04
C THR A 300 19.92 -13.61 2.61
N ASP A 301 19.83 -12.51 3.34
CA ASP A 301 20.95 -11.87 4.03
C ASP A 301 20.59 -11.53 5.47
N GLN A 302 20.77 -12.52 6.35
CA GLN A 302 20.45 -12.41 7.78
C GLN A 302 21.27 -11.34 8.50
N ALA A 303 22.53 -11.13 8.10
CA ALA A 303 23.41 -10.15 8.75
C ALA A 303 22.94 -8.72 8.45
N LEU A 304 22.66 -8.43 7.17
CA LEU A 304 22.13 -7.13 6.76
C LEU A 304 20.71 -6.90 7.32
N LEU A 305 19.87 -7.95 7.33
CA LEU A 305 18.56 -7.87 7.95
C LEU A 305 18.66 -7.50 9.43
N ALA A 306 19.49 -8.21 10.21
CA ALA A 306 19.68 -7.94 11.63
C ALA A 306 20.19 -6.52 11.91
N GLN A 307 20.99 -5.95 11.00
CA GLN A 307 21.45 -4.57 11.10
C GLN A 307 20.30 -3.55 10.92
N LEU A 308 19.33 -3.83 10.04
CA LEU A 308 18.37 -2.82 9.56
C LEU A 308 16.94 -2.99 10.11
N VAL A 309 16.56 -4.21 10.50
CA VAL A 309 15.16 -4.57 10.77
C VAL A 309 14.56 -3.84 11.96
N ASN A 310 15.39 -3.47 12.94
CA ASN A 310 14.95 -2.76 14.14
C ASN A 310 14.45 -1.35 13.85
N ASP A 311 14.98 -0.70 12.81
CA ASP A 311 14.55 0.63 12.35
C ASP A 311 13.30 0.58 11.44
N SER A 312 12.86 -0.61 11.03
CA SER A 312 11.72 -0.73 10.11
C SER A 312 10.37 -0.51 10.80
N THR A 313 9.41 0.10 10.08
CA THR A 313 8.09 0.42 10.64
C THR A 313 7.01 -0.58 10.25
N SER A 314 6.33 -1.17 11.23
CA SER A 314 5.12 -1.98 10.99
C SER A 314 3.86 -1.34 11.56
N CYS A 315 3.98 -0.36 12.47
CA CYS A 315 2.87 0.14 13.26
C CYS A 315 1.85 0.94 12.42
N GLY A 316 0.61 0.45 12.31
CA GLY A 316 -0.49 1.19 11.66
C GLY A 316 -0.93 2.46 12.42
N ARG A 317 -0.39 2.71 13.61
CA ARG A 317 -0.67 3.90 14.45
C ARG A 317 0.58 4.76 14.70
N TYR A 318 1.66 4.54 13.96
CA TYR A 318 3.00 5.11 14.22
C TYR A 318 2.98 6.63 14.44
N SER A 319 2.35 7.38 13.53
CA SER A 319 2.23 8.84 13.66
C SER A 319 1.37 9.28 14.86
N ARG A 320 0.40 8.47 15.29
CA ARG A 320 -0.48 8.76 16.45
C ARG A 320 0.20 8.46 17.77
N THR A 321 1.26 7.65 17.77
CA THR A 321 2.02 7.29 18.96
C THR A 321 3.30 8.11 19.15
N GLY A 322 3.55 9.08 18.27
CA GLY A 322 4.74 9.94 18.33
C GLY A 322 5.93 9.35 17.57
N PHE A 323 5.70 8.60 16.51
CA PHE A 323 6.73 7.87 15.75
C PHE A 323 7.46 6.83 16.60
N GLN A 324 6.69 6.12 17.43
CA GLN A 324 7.14 4.96 18.19
C GLN A 324 6.14 3.82 17.95
N HIS A 325 6.58 2.57 17.82
CA HIS A 325 5.67 1.45 17.63
C HIS A 325 4.74 1.31 18.83
N CYS A 326 3.44 1.11 18.59
CA CYS A 326 2.50 1.04 19.71
C CYS A 326 2.58 -0.31 20.46
N GLY A 327 3.03 -1.39 19.82
CA GLY A 327 3.17 -2.71 20.43
C GLY A 327 1.88 -3.52 20.57
N ARG A 328 0.71 -2.91 20.35
CA ARG A 328 -0.62 -3.53 20.59
C ARG A 328 -1.57 -3.56 19.39
N CYS A 329 -1.32 -2.77 18.33
CA CYS A 329 -2.11 -2.87 17.11
C CYS A 329 -1.78 -4.17 16.36
N VAL A 330 -2.68 -4.67 15.51
CA VAL A 330 -2.49 -5.95 14.80
C VAL A 330 -1.14 -6.01 14.08
N PRO A 331 -0.70 -5.02 13.26
CA PRO A 331 0.63 -5.06 12.65
C PRO A 331 1.81 -5.12 13.63
N CYS A 332 1.70 -4.49 14.82
CA CYS A 332 2.73 -4.61 15.86
C CYS A 332 2.73 -6.01 16.49
N GLN A 333 1.56 -6.61 16.71
CA GLN A 333 1.49 -7.98 17.21
C GLN A 333 2.08 -8.96 16.18
N VAL A 334 1.76 -8.81 14.88
CA VAL A 334 2.39 -9.63 13.82
C VAL A 334 3.91 -9.44 13.80
N ARG A 335 4.42 -8.21 13.93
CA ARG A 335 5.87 -7.95 14.06
C ARG A 335 6.49 -8.71 15.24
N ARG A 336 5.92 -8.58 16.43
CA ARG A 336 6.45 -9.23 17.64
C ARG A 336 6.41 -10.76 17.54
N GLY A 337 5.32 -11.31 17.01
CA GLY A 337 5.21 -12.74 16.72
C GLY A 337 6.25 -13.20 15.69
N ALA A 338 6.53 -12.37 14.68
CA ALA A 338 7.54 -12.65 13.68
C ALA A 338 8.97 -12.69 14.27
N TYR A 339 9.33 -11.78 15.17
CA TYR A 339 10.62 -11.86 15.89
C TYR A 339 10.75 -13.15 16.72
N LEU A 340 9.68 -13.56 17.41
CA LEU A 340 9.68 -14.83 18.15
C LEU A 340 9.86 -16.03 17.21
N ALA A 341 9.17 -16.05 16.07
CA ALA A 341 9.33 -17.09 15.06
C ALA A 341 10.74 -17.11 14.43
N TRP A 342 11.35 -15.93 14.28
CA TRP A 342 12.72 -15.76 13.79
C TRP A 342 13.78 -16.18 14.80
N GLY A 343 13.44 -16.25 16.09
CA GLY A 343 14.36 -16.65 17.16
C GLY A 343 15.40 -15.58 17.52
N GLN A 344 15.17 -14.32 17.12
CA GLN A 344 16.01 -13.18 17.46
C GLN A 344 15.31 -12.27 18.47
N ASN A 345 16.10 -11.49 19.21
CA ASN A 345 15.55 -10.47 20.10
C ASN A 345 14.85 -9.37 19.30
N ASP A 346 13.69 -8.93 19.80
CA ASP A 346 12.98 -7.79 19.27
C ASP A 346 13.55 -6.49 19.86
N ASP A 347 14.68 -6.05 19.31
CA ASP A 347 15.35 -4.80 19.67
C ASP A 347 14.83 -3.61 18.84
N THR A 348 13.52 -3.58 18.55
CA THR A 348 12.87 -2.48 17.80
C THR A 348 13.29 -1.12 18.37
N THR A 349 13.75 -0.23 17.49
CA THR A 349 14.25 1.10 17.85
C THR A 349 13.18 1.89 18.63
N ASP A 350 13.61 2.54 19.72
CA ASP A 350 12.76 3.21 20.73
C ASP A 350 11.75 2.30 21.46
N GLY A 351 11.77 0.99 21.21
CA GLY A 351 10.89 0.01 21.82
C GLY A 351 9.40 0.21 21.53
N TYR A 352 8.56 -0.46 22.33
CA TYR A 352 7.11 -0.39 22.20
C TYR A 352 6.47 0.48 23.28
N LYS A 353 5.64 1.43 22.85
CA LYS A 353 4.89 2.34 23.75
C LYS A 353 4.04 1.61 24.80
N TYR A 354 3.45 0.48 24.40
CA TYR A 354 2.65 -0.40 25.27
C TYR A 354 3.31 -1.80 25.29
N GLY A 355 4.57 -1.84 25.72
CA GLY A 355 5.41 -3.05 25.70
C GLY A 355 4.83 -4.25 26.46
N PRO A 356 4.41 -4.11 27.73
CA PRO A 356 3.82 -5.19 28.54
C PRO A 356 2.42 -5.60 28.07
N LEU A 357 2.33 -6.31 26.94
CA LEU A 357 1.05 -6.58 26.28
C LEU A 357 0.06 -7.38 27.15
N GLY A 358 0.57 -8.28 28.01
CA GLY A 358 -0.23 -9.08 28.94
C GLY A 358 -0.74 -8.33 30.17
N GLN A 359 -0.41 -7.05 30.35
CA GLN A 359 -0.94 -6.26 31.46
C GLN A 359 -2.47 -6.17 31.35
N ASP A 360 -3.18 -6.50 32.42
CA ASP A 360 -4.65 -6.55 32.43
C ASP A 360 -5.29 -5.16 32.59
N ASP A 361 -5.22 -4.34 31.54
CA ASP A 361 -5.85 -3.02 31.48
C ASP A 361 -6.33 -2.63 30.07
N VAL A 362 -7.06 -1.51 29.98
CA VAL A 362 -7.67 -0.98 28.74
C VAL A 362 -6.66 -0.52 27.67
N ARG A 363 -5.39 -0.34 28.03
CA ARG A 363 -4.29 0.04 27.15
C ARG A 363 -3.46 -1.17 26.68
N HIS A 364 -3.64 -2.34 27.26
CA HIS A 364 -2.84 -3.53 26.97
C HIS A 364 -3.73 -4.72 26.60
N ALA A 365 -3.88 -5.73 27.47
CA ALA A 365 -4.61 -6.97 27.16
C ALA A 365 -6.09 -6.72 26.79
N ARG A 366 -6.72 -5.69 27.37
CA ARG A 366 -8.13 -5.33 27.07
C ARG A 366 -8.26 -4.35 25.90
N PHE A 367 -7.16 -3.97 25.25
CA PHE A 367 -7.22 -3.14 24.05
C PHE A 367 -7.86 -3.90 22.89
N ASP A 368 -8.70 -3.22 22.10
CA ASP A 368 -9.55 -3.84 21.07
C ASP A 368 -8.77 -4.72 20.07
N ASP A 369 -7.64 -4.24 19.55
CA ASP A 369 -6.82 -5.03 18.61
C ASP A 369 -6.18 -6.26 19.28
N VAL A 370 -5.90 -6.22 20.59
CA VAL A 370 -5.33 -7.36 21.35
C VAL A 370 -6.40 -8.39 21.63
N ARG A 371 -7.57 -7.96 22.11
CA ARG A 371 -8.75 -8.81 22.29
C ARG A 371 -9.19 -9.47 20.98
N SER A 372 -9.17 -8.73 19.87
CA SER A 372 -9.50 -9.27 18.56
C SER A 372 -8.56 -10.42 18.15
N VAL A 373 -7.25 -10.28 18.39
CA VAL A 373 -6.29 -11.35 18.13
C VAL A 373 -6.52 -12.54 19.07
N ALA A 374 -6.76 -12.31 20.36
CA ALA A 374 -7.05 -13.38 21.33
C ALA A 374 -8.30 -14.18 20.94
N MET A 375 -9.36 -13.50 20.49
CA MET A 375 -10.58 -14.14 19.97
C MET A 375 -10.31 -14.95 18.71
N ALA A 376 -9.49 -14.45 17.79
CA ALA A 376 -9.11 -15.19 16.58
C ALA A 376 -8.33 -16.46 16.92
N ILE A 377 -7.35 -16.38 17.82
CA ILE A 377 -6.58 -17.52 18.33
C ILE A 377 -7.53 -18.56 18.93
N GLU A 378 -8.44 -18.13 19.79
CA GLU A 378 -9.39 -19.04 20.45
C GLU A 378 -10.38 -19.68 19.47
N THR A 379 -10.81 -18.93 18.46
CA THR A 379 -11.67 -19.44 17.38
C THR A 379 -10.96 -20.55 16.63
N VAL A 380 -9.70 -20.33 16.21
CA VAL A 380 -8.91 -21.35 15.52
C VAL A 380 -8.64 -22.56 16.42
N ARG A 381 -8.38 -22.35 17.71
CA ARG A 381 -8.16 -23.42 18.69
C ARG A 381 -9.39 -24.31 18.88
N ARG A 382 -10.60 -23.73 18.93
CA ARG A 382 -11.85 -24.46 19.18
C ARG A 382 -12.48 -25.04 17.92
N HIS A 383 -12.42 -24.31 16.81
CA HIS A 383 -13.23 -24.56 15.62
C HIS A 383 -12.40 -24.72 14.34
N GLY A 384 -11.09 -24.54 14.42
CA GLY A 384 -10.19 -24.62 13.27
C GLY A 384 -10.10 -23.31 12.48
N VAL A 385 -9.13 -23.25 11.55
CA VAL A 385 -8.84 -22.05 10.76
C VAL A 385 -9.98 -21.69 9.80
N ASP A 386 -10.73 -22.68 9.33
CA ASP A 386 -11.81 -22.48 8.37
C ASP A 386 -12.96 -21.66 8.94
N GLU A 387 -13.25 -21.81 10.24
CA GLU A 387 -14.25 -21.00 10.95
C GLU A 387 -13.83 -19.52 11.00
N LEU A 388 -12.55 -19.24 11.29
CA LEU A 388 -12.04 -17.87 11.29
C LEU A 388 -12.06 -17.25 9.88
N ILE A 389 -11.65 -18.02 8.88
CA ILE A 389 -11.62 -17.56 7.49
C ILE A 389 -13.04 -17.29 6.99
N GLY A 390 -13.98 -18.19 7.32
CA GLY A 390 -15.37 -18.11 6.88
C GLY A 390 -15.47 -17.84 5.38
N GLY A 391 -16.29 -16.85 5.01
CA GLY A 391 -16.47 -16.40 3.63
C GLY A 391 -15.41 -15.43 3.10
N ALA A 392 -14.36 -15.11 3.86
CA ALA A 392 -13.37 -14.10 3.45
C ALA A 392 -12.50 -14.57 2.27
N MET A 393 -12.30 -15.88 2.12
CA MET A 393 -11.57 -16.47 0.99
C MET A 393 -12.53 -17.18 0.03
N ASN A 394 -12.64 -16.65 -1.18
CA ASN A 394 -13.52 -17.17 -2.21
C ASN A 394 -12.70 -17.72 -3.39
N ALA A 395 -12.90 -18.99 -3.72
CA ALA A 395 -12.24 -19.65 -4.84
C ALA A 395 -12.55 -18.98 -6.20
N ARG A 396 -13.72 -18.35 -6.36
CA ARG A 396 -14.01 -17.57 -7.58
C ARG A 396 -13.11 -16.34 -7.73
N MET A 397 -12.63 -15.78 -6.62
CA MET A 397 -11.79 -14.58 -6.61
C MET A 397 -10.31 -14.95 -6.68
N LEU A 398 -9.92 -16.01 -5.99
CA LEU A 398 -8.53 -16.39 -5.70
C LEU A 398 -8.04 -17.65 -6.44
N GLY A 399 -8.93 -18.45 -7.03
CA GLY A 399 -8.57 -19.77 -7.56
C GLY A 399 -8.36 -20.78 -6.43
N ASP A 400 -7.22 -21.47 -6.43
CA ASP A 400 -6.85 -22.36 -5.32
C ASP A 400 -6.60 -21.55 -4.04
N VAL A 401 -7.42 -21.80 -3.02
CA VAL A 401 -7.36 -21.10 -1.74
C VAL A 401 -6.50 -21.81 -0.71
N ALA A 402 -6.08 -23.05 -0.95
CA ALA A 402 -5.36 -23.85 0.04
C ALA A 402 -4.07 -23.18 0.54
N PRO A 403 -3.21 -22.60 -0.33
CA PRO A 403 -2.01 -21.90 0.12
C PRO A 403 -2.33 -20.68 1.02
N TYR A 404 -3.39 -19.94 0.71
CA TYR A 404 -3.80 -18.77 1.49
C TYR A 404 -4.35 -19.17 2.87
N ARG A 405 -5.17 -20.23 2.94
CA ARG A 405 -5.68 -20.77 4.21
C ARG A 405 -4.53 -21.18 5.13
N GLU A 406 -3.53 -21.81 4.55
CA GLU A 406 -2.38 -22.33 5.26
C GLU A 406 -1.51 -21.18 5.83
N VAL A 407 -1.31 -20.08 5.09
CA VAL A 407 -0.67 -18.88 5.66
C VAL A 407 -1.44 -18.28 6.83
N VAL A 408 -2.77 -18.24 6.74
CA VAL A 408 -3.61 -17.75 7.85
C VAL A 408 -3.44 -18.63 9.08
N ARG A 409 -3.45 -19.95 8.90
CA ARG A 409 -3.22 -20.91 9.98
C ARG A 409 -1.87 -20.66 10.67
N ARG A 410 -0.79 -20.52 9.89
CA ARG A 410 0.56 -20.27 10.43
C ARG A 410 0.69 -18.89 11.07
N GLY A 411 0.11 -17.84 10.48
CA GLY A 411 0.13 -16.50 11.06
C GLY A 411 -0.65 -16.39 12.38
N ILE A 412 -1.78 -17.11 12.52
CA ILE A 412 -2.47 -17.23 13.81
C ILE A 412 -1.62 -18.01 14.82
N ALA A 413 -0.89 -19.03 14.38
CA ALA A 413 0.03 -19.76 15.26
C ALA A 413 1.17 -18.86 15.79
N GLU A 414 1.76 -17.99 14.95
CA GLU A 414 2.75 -16.99 15.40
C GLU A 414 2.18 -16.04 16.45
N LEU A 415 0.94 -15.57 16.25
CA LEU A 415 0.24 -14.72 17.21
C LEU A 415 -0.13 -15.46 18.51
N SER A 416 -0.49 -16.73 18.43
CA SER A 416 -0.73 -17.59 19.59
C SER A 416 0.53 -17.75 20.43
N THR A 417 1.67 -18.00 19.79
CA THR A 417 2.98 -18.08 20.46
C THR A 417 3.31 -16.76 21.16
N LEU A 418 3.06 -15.62 20.50
CA LEU A 418 3.24 -14.30 21.10
C LEU A 418 2.38 -14.09 22.34
N HIS A 419 1.08 -14.38 22.26
CA HIS A 419 0.15 -14.18 23.37
C HIS A 419 0.53 -15.05 24.58
N ALA A 420 0.90 -16.31 24.34
CA ALA A 420 1.41 -17.20 25.38
C ALA A 420 2.72 -16.68 26.00
N HIS A 421 3.67 -16.24 25.18
CA HIS A 421 4.95 -15.71 25.63
C HIS A 421 4.80 -14.45 26.48
N LEU A 422 3.85 -13.58 26.14
CA LEU A 422 3.62 -12.30 26.83
C LEU A 422 2.56 -12.37 27.93
N GLY A 423 1.98 -13.55 28.19
CA GLY A 423 0.96 -13.73 29.23
C GLY A 423 -0.33 -12.95 28.96
N VAL A 424 -0.75 -12.84 27.70
CA VAL A 424 -2.06 -12.26 27.36
C VAL A 424 -3.14 -13.31 27.66
N THR A 425 -4.05 -12.99 28.59
CA THR A 425 -5.10 -13.91 29.11
C THR A 425 -6.52 -13.60 28.63
#